data_AF-M0DWY2-F1
#
_entry.id   AF-M0DWY2-F1
#
_cell.length_a   1.000
_cell.length_b   1.000
_cell.length_c   1.000
_cell.angle_alpha   90.00
_cell.angle_beta   90.00
_cell.angle_gamma   90.00
#
_symmetry.space_group_name_H-M   'P 1'
#
loop_
_entity.id
_entity.type
_entity.pdbx_description
1 polymer ?
#
loop_
_entity_poly.entity_id
_entity_poly.type
_entity_poly.pdbx_seq_one_letter_code
_entity_poly.pdbx_strand_id
1 'polypeptide(L)'
;MSGTDQKTLHVDADRGLWVPPEVREFDKQIVFRTPRSTLQHFGSGPLDPYYGMIDEGSFGDAEDLHDPKNPKLAPNQVSIKKQGEEAIVFEVECVIDDPGNRRAL
;
A
#
# COMPACT_ATOMS: atom_id res chain seq x y z
N MET A 1 22.79 11.73 -14.64
CA MET A 1 22.31 11.31 -13.31
C MET A 1 20.80 11.50 -13.32
N SER A 2 20.05 10.43 -13.53
CA SER A 2 18.59 10.47 -13.45
C SER A 2 18.24 9.61 -12.25
N GLY A 3 18.02 10.28 -11.11
CA GLY A 3 17.62 9.63 -9.89
C GLY A 3 16.31 8.90 -10.13
N THR A 4 16.30 7.62 -9.85
CA THR A 4 15.08 6.87 -9.61
C THR A 4 14.49 7.46 -8.32
N ASP A 5 13.66 8.50 -8.44
CA ASP A 5 12.77 8.92 -7.36
C ASP A 5 11.87 7.71 -7.04
N GLN A 6 12.27 6.90 -6.07
CA GLN A 6 11.41 5.86 -5.52
C GLN A 6 10.16 6.57 -5.02
N LYS A 7 9.03 6.41 -5.73
CA LYS A 7 7.72 6.88 -5.29
C LYS A 7 7.33 6.07 -4.06
N THR A 8 7.75 6.52 -2.88
CA THR A 8 7.32 5.95 -1.62
C THR A 8 5.89 6.36 -1.33
N LEU A 9 5.15 5.49 -0.65
CA LEU A 9 3.77 5.74 -0.24
C LEU A 9 3.75 6.14 1.23
N HIS A 10 2.60 6.66 1.65
CA HIS A 10 2.28 6.90 3.04
C HIS A 10 0.94 6.26 3.36
N VAL A 11 0.74 5.94 4.63
CA VAL A 11 -0.59 5.70 5.19
C VAL A 11 -1.06 7.00 5.81
N ASP A 12 -2.28 7.41 5.52
CA ASP A 12 -2.97 8.45 6.27
C ASP A 12 -3.73 7.77 7.43
N ALA A 13 -3.60 8.29 8.64
CA ALA A 13 -4.14 7.66 9.85
C ALA A 13 -5.68 7.54 9.80
N ASP A 14 -6.35 8.46 9.11
CA ASP A 14 -7.82 8.50 9.02
C ASP A 14 -8.33 7.94 7.68
N ARG A 15 -7.55 8.04 6.61
CA ARG A 15 -7.97 7.70 5.23
C ARG A 15 -7.35 6.40 4.69
N GLY A 16 -6.29 5.89 5.31
CA GLY A 16 -5.59 4.67 4.92
C GLY A 16 -4.48 4.89 3.89
N LEU A 17 -4.11 3.84 3.16
CA LEU A 17 -2.98 3.86 2.21
C LEU A 17 -3.23 4.84 1.05
N TRP A 18 -2.29 5.74 0.80
CA TRP A 18 -2.29 6.54 -0.42
C TRP A 18 -2.07 5.66 -1.66
N VAL A 19 -3.00 5.73 -2.62
CA VAL A 19 -2.97 4.96 -3.86
C VAL A 19 -2.33 5.81 -4.97
N PRO A 20 -1.22 5.38 -5.58
CA PRO A 20 -0.58 6.14 -6.65
C PRO A 20 -1.46 6.24 -7.90
N PRO A 21 -1.47 7.38 -8.62
CA PRO A 21 -2.32 7.55 -9.81
C PRO A 21 -2.18 6.44 -10.86
N GLU A 22 -0.97 5.90 -11.06
CA GLU A 22 -0.71 4.82 -12.03
C GLU A 22 -1.44 3.49 -11.78
N VAL A 23 -2.00 3.29 -10.59
CA VAL A 23 -2.74 2.07 -10.24
C VAL A 23 -4.19 2.32 -9.84
N ARG A 24 -4.68 3.57 -9.92
CA ARG A 24 -6.08 3.89 -9.58
C ARG A 24 -7.06 3.40 -10.62
N GLU A 25 -6.68 3.43 -11.89
CA GLU A 25 -7.51 2.95 -12.99
C GLU A 25 -7.30 1.45 -13.20
N PHE A 26 -8.39 0.69 -13.16
CA PHE A 26 -8.42 -0.76 -13.36
C PHE A 26 -9.80 -1.18 -13.89
N ASP A 27 -9.84 -2.21 -14.72
CA ASP A 27 -11.08 -2.58 -15.44
C ASP A 27 -12.01 -3.54 -14.68
N LYS A 28 -11.46 -4.38 -13.81
CA LYS A 28 -12.18 -5.52 -13.20
C LYS A 28 -11.78 -5.79 -11.76
N GLN A 29 -10.47 -5.87 -11.54
CA GLN A 29 -9.93 -6.22 -10.25
C GLN A 29 -8.55 -5.58 -10.04
N ILE A 30 -8.32 -5.15 -8.81
CA ILE A 30 -7.01 -4.79 -8.30
C ILE A 30 -6.78 -5.49 -6.95
N VAL A 31 -5.56 -5.96 -6.74
CA VAL A 31 -5.17 -6.72 -5.55
C VAL A 31 -4.06 -5.97 -4.82
N PHE A 32 -4.30 -5.72 -3.53
CA PHE A 32 -3.32 -5.19 -2.61
C PHE A 32 -2.80 -6.31 -1.72
N ARG A 33 -1.49 -6.38 -1.54
CA ARG A 33 -0.83 -7.29 -0.60
C ARG A 33 0.05 -6.48 0.31
N THR A 34 -0.19 -6.56 1.61
CA THR A 34 0.70 -6.07 2.66
C THR A 34 1.34 -7.29 3.33
N PRO A 35 2.32 -7.13 4.23
CA PRO A 35 2.90 -8.27 4.92
C PRO A 35 1.86 -9.09 5.68
N ARG A 36 0.82 -8.43 6.22
CA ARG A 36 -0.22 -9.03 7.06
C ARG A 36 -1.51 -9.40 6.34
N SER A 37 -1.81 -8.84 5.17
CA SER A 37 -3.09 -9.07 4.51
C SER A 37 -3.01 -9.12 2.98
N THR A 38 -4.03 -9.73 2.38
CA THR A 38 -4.29 -9.67 0.94
C THR A 38 -5.72 -9.21 0.73
N LEU A 39 -5.89 -8.09 0.04
CA LEU A 39 -7.17 -7.45 -0.21
C LEU A 39 -7.44 -7.46 -1.71
N GLN A 40 -8.60 -7.98 -2.09
CA GLN A 40 -9.06 -8.00 -3.48
C GLN A 40 -10.20 -7.01 -3.62
N HIS A 41 -10.05 -6.04 -4.51
CA HIS A 41 -11.08 -5.07 -4.85
C HIS A 41 -11.61 -5.38 -6.25
N PHE A 42 -12.92 -5.47 -6.39
CA PHE A 42 -13.60 -5.69 -7.67
C PHE A 42 -14.40 -4.46 -8.05
N GLY A 43 -14.29 -4.04 -9.31
CA GLY A 43 -14.89 -2.81 -9.81
C GLY A 43 -14.34 -2.45 -11.18
N SER A 44 -14.90 -1.40 -11.77
CA SER A 44 -14.54 -0.92 -13.11
C SER A 44 -14.39 0.60 -13.17
N GLY A 45 -14.23 1.25 -12.02
CA GLY A 45 -14.05 2.69 -11.89
C GLY A 45 -12.76 3.01 -11.14
N PRO A 46 -12.26 4.25 -11.23
CA PRO A 46 -11.02 4.62 -10.56
C PRO A 46 -11.17 4.46 -9.04
N LEU A 47 -10.13 3.96 -8.39
CA LEU A 47 -10.05 4.00 -6.93
C LEU A 47 -10.02 5.43 -6.41
N ASP A 48 -10.54 5.61 -5.20
CA ASP A 48 -10.27 6.79 -4.40
C ASP A 48 -8.76 6.98 -4.19
N PRO A 49 -8.29 8.22 -3.98
CA PRO A 49 -6.87 8.48 -3.72
C PRO A 49 -6.32 7.76 -2.48
N TYR A 50 -7.20 7.34 -1.57
CA TYR A 50 -6.87 6.65 -0.34
C TYR A 50 -7.68 5.36 -0.22
N TYR A 51 -7.00 4.28 0.17
CA TYR A 51 -7.61 2.97 0.35
C TYR A 51 -7.75 2.63 1.83
N GLY A 52 -8.91 2.98 2.40
CA GLY A 52 -9.18 2.92 3.85
C GLY A 52 -9.15 1.54 4.50
N MET A 53 -9.05 0.45 3.71
CA MET A 53 -8.90 -0.91 4.24
C MET A 53 -7.44 -1.27 4.59
N ILE A 54 -6.49 -0.41 4.25
CA ILE A 54 -5.08 -0.57 4.60
C ILE A 54 -4.68 0.58 5.52
N ASP A 55 -4.43 0.24 6.77
CA ASP A 55 -3.96 1.11 7.85
C ASP A 55 -2.52 0.76 8.23
N GLU A 56 -2.00 1.41 9.28
CA GLU A 56 -0.65 1.13 9.79
C GLU A 56 -0.49 -0.31 10.29
N GLY A 57 -1.54 -0.89 10.88
CA GLY A 57 -1.52 -2.26 11.40
C GLY A 57 -1.44 -3.34 10.32
N SER A 58 -1.64 -2.96 9.06
CA SER A 58 -1.39 -3.79 7.89
C SER A 58 0.11 -3.99 7.61
N PHE A 59 0.93 -3.13 8.20
CA PHE A 59 2.38 -3.16 8.23
C PHE A 59 2.85 -3.48 9.66
N GLY A 60 4.14 -3.36 9.90
CA GLY A 60 4.71 -3.49 11.24
C GLY A 60 6.08 -4.13 11.22
N ASP A 61 6.80 -3.98 12.31
CA ASP A 61 8.20 -4.38 12.43
C ASP A 61 8.42 -5.87 12.13
N ALA A 62 9.60 -6.19 11.62
CA ALA A 62 9.99 -7.58 11.31
C ALA A 62 9.86 -8.50 12.54
N GLU A 63 10.05 -7.95 13.74
CA GLU A 63 9.95 -8.67 15.01
C GLU A 63 8.48 -8.95 15.40
N ASP A 64 7.54 -8.12 14.95
CA ASP A 64 6.10 -8.21 15.25
C ASP A 64 5.31 -8.97 14.17
N LEU A 65 5.95 -9.33 13.05
CA LEU A 65 5.35 -10.13 11.99
C LEU A 65 5.35 -11.62 12.37
N HIS A 66 4.50 -11.98 13.33
CA HIS A 66 4.16 -13.37 13.59
C HIS A 66 3.18 -13.88 12.52
N ASP A 67 3.61 -14.84 11.69
CA ASP A 67 2.84 -15.45 10.58
C ASP A 67 2.43 -14.47 9.44
N PRO A 68 3.39 -13.88 8.71
CA PRO A 68 3.09 -12.97 7.60
C PRO A 68 2.34 -13.70 6.47
N LYS A 69 1.24 -13.11 6.00
CA LYS A 69 0.46 -13.65 4.87
C LYS A 69 1.16 -13.47 3.53
N ASN A 70 2.08 -12.52 3.44
CA ASN A 70 2.92 -12.30 2.26
C ASN A 70 4.41 -12.23 2.67
N PRO A 71 5.07 -13.37 2.96
CA PRO A 71 6.43 -13.41 3.52
C PRO A 71 7.54 -12.88 2.59
N LYS A 72 7.21 -12.57 1.33
CA LYS A 72 8.13 -11.96 0.37
C LYS A 72 8.12 -10.43 0.41
N LEU A 73 7.18 -9.83 1.14
CA LEU A 73 7.12 -8.38 1.33
C LEU A 73 7.83 -8.02 2.64
N ALA A 74 8.67 -6.99 2.58
CA ALA A 74 9.24 -6.41 3.78
C ALA A 74 8.15 -5.79 4.67
N PRO A 75 8.40 -5.65 5.99
CA PRO A 75 7.58 -4.92 6.97
C PRO A 75 6.82 -3.69 6.45
N ASN A 76 7.50 -2.89 5.63
CA ASN A 76 7.03 -1.61 5.13
C ASN A 76 6.70 -1.64 3.63
N GLN A 77 6.39 -2.81 3.07
CA GLN A 77 6.11 -2.93 1.64
C GLN A 77 4.66 -3.28 1.34
N VAL A 78 4.15 -2.71 0.26
CA VAL A 78 2.87 -3.08 -0.34
C VAL A 78 3.06 -3.43 -1.80
N SER A 79 2.43 -4.52 -2.22
CA SER A 79 2.35 -4.91 -3.63
C SER A 79 0.95 -4.64 -4.15
N ILE A 80 0.87 -3.89 -5.25
CA ILE A 80 -0.38 -3.55 -5.92
C ILE A 80 -0.37 -4.18 -7.31
N LYS A 81 -1.42 -4.96 -7.62
CA LYS A 81 -1.52 -5.70 -8.89
C LYS A 81 -2.89 -5.52 -9.53
N LYS A 82 -2.92 -4.87 -10.69
CA LYS A 82 -4.09 -4.84 -11.58
C LYS A 82 -4.25 -6.20 -12.28
N GLN A 83 -5.49 -6.61 -12.56
CA GLN A 83 -5.74 -7.87 -13.24
C GLN A 83 -5.07 -7.89 -14.63
N GLY A 84 -4.31 -8.96 -14.92
CA GLY A 84 -3.62 -9.11 -16.21
C GLY A 84 -2.30 -8.36 -16.32
N GLU A 85 -1.93 -7.54 -15.32
CA GLU A 85 -0.67 -6.81 -15.28
C GLU A 85 0.32 -7.38 -14.27
N GLU A 86 1.56 -6.91 -14.33
CA GLU A 86 2.57 -7.22 -13.31
C GLU A 86 2.29 -6.48 -12.00
N ALA A 87 2.78 -7.04 -10.89
CA ALA A 87 2.64 -6.41 -9.60
C ALA A 87 3.72 -5.34 -9.43
N ILE A 88 3.33 -4.16 -8.98
CA ILE A 88 4.26 -3.09 -8.59
C ILE A 88 4.42 -3.15 -7.07
N VAL A 89 5.66 -3.13 -6.60
CA VAL A 89 5.97 -3.12 -5.16
C VAL A 89 6.41 -1.72 -4.78
N PHE A 90 5.82 -1.19 -3.72
CA PHE A 90 6.13 0.12 -3.17
C PHE A 90 6.57 -0.03 -1.71
N GLU A 91 7.49 0.85 -1.30
CA GLU A 91 7.79 1.07 0.10
C GLU A 91 6.82 2.11 0.69
N VAL A 92 6.46 1.91 1.94
CA VAL A 92 5.62 2.79 2.74
C VAL A 92 6.52 3.41 3.80
N GLU A 93 6.71 4.73 3.75
CA GLU A 93 7.72 5.40 4.58
C GLU A 93 7.19 5.87 5.93
N CYS A 94 5.91 6.24 5.99
CA CYS A 94 5.37 6.88 7.18
C CYS A 94 3.85 6.75 7.28
N VAL A 95 3.37 7.03 8.48
CA VAL A 95 1.97 7.35 8.75
C VAL A 95 1.84 8.86 8.92
N ILE A 96 0.81 9.45 8.29
CA ILE A 96 0.47 10.87 8.37
C ILE A 96 -0.83 11.00 9.17
N ASP A 97 -0.81 11.74 10.29
CA ASP A 97 -2.02 12.10 11.05
C ASP A 97 -2.51 13.53 10.70
N ASP A 98 -3.70 13.94 11.17
CA ASP A 98 -4.13 15.35 11.17
C ASP A 98 -3.58 16.02 12.45
N PRO A 99 -2.79 17.13 12.42
CA PRO A 99 -2.64 18.19 11.40
C PRO A 99 -1.54 18.01 10.32
N GLY A 100 -1.05 16.80 10.08
CA GLY A 100 -0.05 16.47 9.07
C GLY A 100 1.27 15.95 9.63
N ASN A 101 1.30 15.46 10.88
CA ASN A 101 2.55 14.96 11.45
C ASN A 101 2.92 13.63 10.81
N ARG A 102 4.23 13.43 10.63
CA ARG A 102 4.78 12.18 10.11
C ARG A 102 5.35 11.37 11.25
N ARG A 103 4.86 10.16 11.43
CA ARG A 103 5.43 9.16 12.34
C ARG A 103 5.98 7.97 11.56
N ALA A 104 6.89 7.25 12.18
CA ALA A 104 7.35 5.97 11.66
C ALA A 104 6.16 5.01 11.47
N LEU A 105 6.26 4.17 10.44
CA LEU A 105 5.31 3.11 10.16
C LEU A 105 5.32 2.03 11.25
#